data_AF-A0A2N1KLU4-F1
#
_entry.id   AF-A0A2N1KLU4-F1
#
_cell.length_a   1.000
_cell.length_b   1.000
_cell.length_c   1.000
_cell.angle_alpha   90.00
_cell.angle_beta   90.00
_cell.angle_gamma   90.00
#
_symmetry.space_group_name_H-M   'P 1'
#
loop_
_entity.id
_entity.type
_entity.pdbx_description
1 polymer ?
#
loop_
_entity_poly.entity_id
_entity_poly.type
_entity_poly.pdbx_seq_one_letter_code
_entity_poly.pdbx_strand_id
1 'polypeptide(L)' 'MTQLILKIKDDSKVNFVEKLLSELDYVEIQVPKAKSSKKKTGLFEHAGMWAGRSIDADTLRKKAWKKED' A
#
# COMPACT_ATOMS: atom_id res chain seq x y z
N MET A 1 23.47 20.49 2.36
CA MET A 1 22.41 19.75 3.08
C MET A 1 23.07 18.62 3.82
N THR A 2 22.75 18.46 5.10
CA THR A 2 23.37 17.48 5.99
C THR A 2 22.29 16.55 6.50
N GLN A 3 22.44 15.24 6.33
CA GLN A 3 21.42 14.26 6.68
C GLN A 3 21.81 13.50 7.95
N LEU A 4 20.90 13.43 8.91
CA LEU A 4 21.05 12.66 10.14
C LEU A 4 20.05 11.49 10.15
N ILE A 5 20.52 10.26 10.38
CA ILE A 5 19.68 9.07 10.47
C ILE A 5 19.65 8.60 11.93
N LEU A 6 18.49 8.74 12.57
CA LEU A 6 18.26 8.31 13.95
C LEU A 6 17.53 6.96 13.96
N LYS A 7 18.09 5.97 14.66
CA LYS A 7 17.43 4.69 14.94
C LYS A 7 16.93 4.69 16.37
N ILE A 8 15.61 4.79 16.53
CA ILE A 8 14.96 4.73 17.83
C ILE A 8 14.63 3.26 18.12
N LYS A 9 15.12 2.73 19.25
CA LYS A 9 14.91 1.33 19.64
C LYS A 9 13.55 1.08 20.31
N ASP A 10 12.91 2.14 20.80
CA ASP A 10 11.65 2.11 21.53
C ASP A 10 10.60 2.91 20.76
N ASP A 11 9.66 2.20 20.15
CA ASP A 11 8.60 2.78 19.32
C ASP A 11 7.72 3.78 20.10
N SER A 12 7.59 3.60 21.41
CA SER A 12 6.81 4.48 22.29
C SER A 12 7.40 5.89 22.36
N LYS A 13 8.70 6.04 22.10
CA LYS A 13 9.43 7.31 22.19
C LYS A 13 9.53 8.03 20.84
N VAL A 14 9.10 7.41 19.75
CA VAL A 14 9.18 7.98 18.40
C VAL A 14 8.40 9.30 18.33
N ASN A 15 7.16 9.31 18.85
CA ASN A 15 6.32 10.52 18.87
C ASN A 15 6.93 11.66 19.70
N PHE A 16 7.69 11.34 20.75
CA PHE A 16 8.36 12.37 21.56
C PHE A 16 9.53 12.98 20.81
N VAL A 17 10.36 12.15 20.18
CA VAL A 17 11.51 12.60 19.40
C VAL A 17 11.06 13.39 18.17
N GLU A 18 9.96 12.98 17.52
CA GLU A 18 9.36 13.72 16.42
C GLU A 18 8.93 15.13 16.87
N LYS A 19 8.23 15.25 18.00
CA LYS A 19 7.82 16.54 18.55
C LYS A 19 9.02 17.44 18.87
N LEU A 20 10.03 16.90 19.55
CA LEU A 20 11.23 17.65 19.90
C LEU A 20 11.98 18.17 18.67
N LEU A 21 12.11 17.33 17.62
CA LEU A 21 12.75 17.73 16.38
C LEU A 21 11.89 18.71 15.58
N SER A 22 10.56 18.67 15.72
CA SER A 22 9.64 19.57 15.01
C SER A 22 9.63 21.00 15.55
N GLU A 23 10.07 21.20 16.79
CA GLU A 23 10.24 22.54 17.40
C GLU A 23 11.46 23.27 16.84
N LEU A 24 12.38 22.56 16.18
CA LEU A 24 13.56 23.14 15.55
C LEU A 24 13.21 23.61 14.15
N ASP A 25 13.23 24.92 13.95
CA ASP A 25 12.93 25.65 12.72
C ASP A 25 13.88 25.33 11.53
N TYR A 26 15.01 24.68 11.81
CA TYR A 26 15.99 24.26 10.82
C TYR A 26 15.97 22.75 10.51
N VAL A 27 15.05 21.97 11.08
CA VAL A 27 14.98 20.51 10.91
C VAL A 27 13.75 20.10 10.10
N GLU A 28 13.99 19.41 8.99
CA GLU A 28 12.94 18.81 8.16
C GLU A 28 12.83 17.31 8.47
N ILE A 29 11.68 16.88 9.01
CA ILE A 29 11.45 15.48 9.39
C ILE A 29 10.86 14.72 8.19
N GLN A 30 11.63 13.79 7.64
CA GLN A 30 11.16 12.87 6.61
C GLN A 30 10.89 11.49 7.24
N VAL A 31 9.65 11.23 7.65
CA VAL A 31 9.23 9.89 8.06
C VAL A 31 8.97 9.06 6.79
N PRO A 32 9.74 7.99 6.52
CA PRO A 32 9.43 7.11 5.41
C PRO A 32 8.09 6.43 5.73
N LYS A 33 7.00 6.90 5.12
CA LYS A 33 5.72 6.21 5.18
C LYS A 33 5.96 4.75 4.81
N ALA A 34 5.67 3.84 5.73
CA ALA A 34 5.61 2.42 5.43
C ALA A 34 4.76 2.28 4.17
N LYS A 35 5.35 1.72 3.11
CA LYS A 35 4.62 1.46 1.87
C LYS A 35 3.40 0.65 2.26
N SER A 36 2.23 1.28 2.27
CA SER A 36 0.97 0.57 2.40
C SER A 36 1.01 -0.46 1.28
N SER A 37 1.04 -1.75 1.63
CA SER A 37 0.85 -2.80 0.65
C SER A 37 -0.46 -2.48 -0.02
N LYS A 38 -0.41 -2.00 -1.28
CA LYS A 38 -1.61 -1.85 -2.11
C LYS A 38 -2.25 -3.23 -2.07
N LYS A 39 -3.36 -3.38 -1.35
CA LYS A 39 -4.23 -4.54 -1.49
C LYS A 39 -4.46 -4.68 -2.98
N LYS A 40 -4.12 -5.85 -3.54
CA LYS A 40 -4.45 -6.21 -4.91
C LYS A 40 -5.98 -6.30 -4.98
N THR A 41 -6.63 -5.16 -5.17
CA THR A 41 -8.03 -5.02 -5.56
C THR A 41 -8.16 -5.84 -6.83
N GLY A 42 -8.92 -6.93 -6.78
CA GLY A 42 -9.12 -7.78 -7.95
C GLY A 42 -9.75 -6.96 -9.07
N LEU A 43 -9.37 -7.22 -10.33
CA LEU A 43 -9.89 -6.52 -11.52
C LEU A 43 -11.44 -6.49 -11.59
N PHE A 44 -12.10 -7.39 -10.85
CA PHE A 44 -13.55 -7.54 -10.79
C PHE A 44 -14.24 -6.75 -9.66
N GLU A 45 -13.50 -6.09 -8.78
CA GLU A 45 -14.09 -5.28 -7.69
C GLU A 45 -14.74 -4.00 -8.20
N HIS A 46 -14.33 -3.50 -9.36
CA HIS A 46 -14.94 -2.34 -10.03
C HIS A 46 -15.98 -2.72 -11.08
N ALA A 47 -16.26 -4.01 -11.25
CA ALA A 47 -17.07 -4.55 -12.33
C ALA A 47 -18.57 -4.51 -12.00
N GLY A 48 -19.11 -3.33 -11.66
CA GLY A 48 -20.54 -3.13 -11.37
C GLY A 48 -21.46 -3.56 -12.53
N MET A 49 -20.95 -3.59 -13.76
CA MET A 49 -21.63 -4.13 -14.96
C MET A 49 -21.74 -5.66 -14.99
N TRP A 50 -21.03 -6.36 -14.10
CA TRP A 50 -20.99 -7.83 -13.98
C TRP A 50 -21.68 -8.31 -12.70
N ALA A 51 -22.17 -7.38 -11.86
CA ALA A 51 -22.96 -7.70 -10.69
C ALA A 51 -24.24 -8.44 -11.11
N GLY A 52 -24.40 -9.68 -10.66
CA GLY A 52 -25.50 -10.57 -11.04
C GLY A 52 -25.13 -11.67 -12.04
N ARG A 53 -23.89 -11.70 -12.54
CA ARG A 53 -23.35 -12.85 -13.30
C ARG A 53 -22.24 -13.51 -12.49
N SER A 54 -22.33 -14.82 -12.24
CA SER A 54 -21.28 -15.59 -11.54
C SER A 54 -20.08 -15.84 -12.46
N ILE A 55 -19.36 -14.77 -12.81
CA ILE A 55 -18.25 -14.82 -13.75
C ILE A 55 -16.97 -14.66 -12.96
N ASP A 56 -16.28 -15.78 -12.79
CA ASP A 56 -14.96 -15.83 -12.18
C ASP A 56 -13.86 -15.84 -13.25
N ALA A 57 -12.70 -15.27 -12.95
CA ALA A 57 -11.58 -15.16 -13.89
C ALA A 57 -11.12 -16.52 -14.42
N ASP A 58 -11.23 -17.58 -13.61
CA ASP A 58 -10.89 -18.95 -13.99
C ASP A 58 -11.87 -19.48 -15.05
N THR A 59 -13.17 -19.17 -14.90
CA THR A 59 -14.21 -19.58 -15.84
C THR A 59 -14.06 -18.92 -17.21
N LEU A 60 -13.64 -17.65 -17.25
CA LEU A 60 -13.37 -16.94 -18.51
C LEU A 60 -12.16 -17.53 -19.24
N ARG A 61 -11.07 -17.83 -18.52
CA ARG A 61 -9.89 -18.46 -19.12
C ARG A 61 -10.20 -19.83 -19.71
N LYS A 62 -10.96 -20.65 -18.97
CA LYS A 62 -11.39 -21.98 -19.44
C LYS A 62 -12.30 -21.90 -20.67
N LYS A 63 -13.19 -20.91 -20.76
CA LYS A 63 -14.03 -20.69 -21.95
C LYS A 63 -13.23 -20.15 -23.14
N ALA A 64 -12.27 -19.26 -22.90
CA ALA A 64 -11.46 -18.64 -23.96
C ALA A 64 -10.47 -19.63 -24.61
N TRP A 65 -10.06 -20.68 -23.89
CA TRP A 65 -9.14 -21.70 -24.38
C TRP A 65 -9.80 -23.07 -24.61
N LYS A 66 -11.10 -23.12 -24.92
CA LYS A 66 -11.66 -24.33 -25.54
C LYS A 66 -10.88 -24.60 -26.83
N LYS A 67 -9.95 -25.55 -26.81
CA LYS A 67 -9.47 -26.22 -28.01
C LYS A 67 -10.62 -27.10 -28.47
N GLU A 68 -11.18 -26.77 -29.63
CA GLU A 68 -11.89 -27.78 -30.42
C GLU A 68 -10.85 -28.84 -30.80
N ASP A 69 -11.12 -30.09 -30.40
CA ASP A 69 -10.40 -31.26 -30.90
C ASP A 69 -10.69 -31.47 -32.39
#